data_AF-A0A6L7GC42-F1
#
_entry.id   AF-A0A6L7GC42-F1
#
_cell.length_a   1.000
_cell.length_b   1.000
_cell.length_c   1.000
_cell.angle_alpha   90.00
_cell.angle_beta   90.00
_cell.angle_gamma   90.00
#
_symmetry.space_group_name_H-M   'P 1'
#
loop_
_entity.id
_entity.type
_entity.pdbx_description
1 polymer ?
#
loop_
_entity_poly.entity_id
_entity_poly.type
_entity_poly.pdbx_seq_one_letter_code
_entity_poly.pdbx_strand_id
1 'polypeptide(L)' 'MAKTNPSQFFSQVKTEASKVVWPTRQETVTTAIFVAIMMVILSVFFLGIDTLFGAIVRWLLTIA' A
#
# COMPACT_ATOMS: atom_id res chain seq x y z
N MET A 1 0.65 -41.48 11.01
CA MET A 1 0.64 -40.31 11.93
C MET A 1 1.89 -39.49 11.68
N ALA A 2 1.72 -38.19 11.46
CA ALA A 2 2.73 -37.25 11.03
C ALA A 2 3.98 -37.27 11.92
N LYS A 3 5.09 -37.77 11.39
CA LYS A 3 6.41 -37.29 11.81
C LYS A 3 6.66 -36.04 10.97
N THR A 4 6.27 -34.88 11.49
CA THR A 4 6.77 -33.59 10.97
C THR A 4 8.26 -33.54 11.28
N ASN A 5 9.05 -34.29 10.52
CA ASN A 5 10.50 -34.31 10.65
C ASN A 5 10.97 -32.90 10.26
N PRO A 6 11.45 -32.07 11.21
CA PRO A 6 11.71 -30.65 10.94
C PRO A 6 12.68 -30.46 9.77
N SER A 7 13.59 -31.41 9.56
CA SER A 7 14.53 -31.46 8.43
C SER A 7 13.85 -31.54 7.06
N GLN A 8 12.75 -32.31 6.92
CA GLN A 8 11.99 -32.37 5.67
C GLN A 8 11.20 -31.07 5.43
N PHE A 9 10.67 -30.45 6.49
CA PHE A 9 9.98 -29.16 6.39
C PHE A 9 10.90 -28.05 5.87
N PHE A 10 12.15 -27.95 6.38
CA PHE A 10 13.13 -27.00 5.85
C PHE A 10 13.46 -27.23 4.38
N SER A 11 13.55 -28.50 3.95
CA SER A 11 13.79 -28.83 2.54
C SER A 11 12.61 -28.42 1.63
N GLN A 12 11.38 -28.56 2.11
CA GLN A 12 10.18 -28.10 1.42
C GLN A 12 10.10 -26.58 1.36
N VAL A 13 10.35 -25.87 2.47
CA VAL A 13 10.38 -24.40 2.51
C VAL A 13 11.46 -23.85 1.58
N LYS A 14 12.66 -24.45 1.52
CA LYS A 14 13.69 -24.05 0.56
C LYS A 14 13.24 -24.24 -0.89
N THR A 15 12.53 -25.33 -1.17
CA THR A 15 11.96 -25.63 -2.50
C THR A 15 10.89 -24.61 -2.88
N GLU A 16 9.98 -24.27 -1.97
CA GLU A 16 8.94 -23.25 -2.22
C GLU A 16 9.52 -21.83 -2.28
N ALA A 17 10.50 -21.50 -1.43
CA ALA A 17 11.19 -20.22 -1.46
C ALA A 17 11.93 -19.97 -2.78
N SER A 18 12.43 -21.03 -3.42
CA SER A 18 13.05 -20.91 -4.75
C SER A 18 12.08 -20.56 -5.88
N LYS A 19 10.77 -20.76 -5.67
CA LYS A 19 9.71 -20.33 -6.59
C LYS A 19 9.32 -18.86 -6.40
N VAL A 20 9.78 -18.20 -5.33
CA VAL A 20 9.51 -16.78 -5.08
C VAL A 20 10.40 -15.95 -6.00
N VAL A 21 9.81 -15.45 -7.08
CA VAL A 21 10.48 -14.51 -7.98
C VAL A 21 10.36 -13.12 -7.35
N TRP A 22 11.48 -12.62 -6.83
CA TRP A 22 11.55 -11.25 -6.34
C TRP A 22 11.63 -10.27 -7.51
N PRO A 23 10.82 -9.20 -7.49
CA PRO A 23 10.84 -8.20 -8.54
C PRO A 23 12.19 -7.52 -8.59
N THR A 24 12.58 -7.07 -9.78
CA THR A 24 13.80 -6.28 -9.94
C THR A 24 13.62 -4.92 -9.27
N ARG A 25 14.76 -4.28 -8.91
CA ARG A 25 14.75 -2.90 -8.38
C ARG A 25 13.99 -1.94 -9.31
N GLN A 26 14.11 -2.15 -10.62
CA GLN A 26 13.49 -1.31 -11.64
C GLN A 26 11.96 -1.47 -11.69
N GLU A 27 11.46 -2.71 -11.62
CA GLU A 27 10.02 -2.98 -11.53
C GLU A 27 9.44 -2.38 -10.25
N THR A 28 10.12 -2.57 -9.12
CA THR A 28 9.71 -2.04 -7.81
C THR A 28 9.57 -0.51 -7.84
N VAL A 29 10.57 0.19 -8.40
CA VAL A 29 10.54 1.65 -8.52
C VAL A 29 9.45 2.12 -9.47
N THR A 30 9.24 1.41 -10.58
CA THR A 30 8.19 1.75 -11.55
C THR A 30 6.81 1.64 -10.91
N THR A 31 6.52 0.53 -10.22
CA THR A 31 5.26 0.37 -9.49
C THR A 31 5.11 1.41 -8.38
N ALA A 32 6.18 1.73 -7.65
CA ALA A 32 6.16 2.77 -6.63
C ALA A 32 5.82 4.16 -7.20
N ILE A 33 6.35 4.52 -8.38
CA ILE A 33 6.03 5.79 -9.05
C ILE A 33 4.54 5.85 -9.41
N PHE A 34 3.98 4.76 -9.95
CA PHE A 34 2.54 4.70 -10.26
C PHE A 34 1.68 4.93 -9.02
N VAL A 35 2.02 4.26 -7.91
CA VAL A 35 1.31 4.45 -6.62
C VAL A 35 1.48 5.87 -6.10
N ALA A 36 2.69 6.45 -6.19
CA ALA A 36 2.96 7.81 -5.76
C ALA A 36 2.14 8.84 -6.53
N ILE A 37 2.00 8.69 -7.86
CA ILE A 37 1.16 9.57 -8.68
C ILE A 37 -0.30 9.50 -8.22
N MET A 38 -0.84 8.30 -8.04
CA MET A 38 -2.21 8.12 -7.55
C MET A 38 -2.40 8.74 -6.16
N MET A 39 -1.43 8.56 -5.27
CA MET A 39 -1.43 9.16 -3.93
C MET A 39 -1.44 10.69 -3.98
N VAL A 40 -0.66 11.28 -4.88
CA VAL A 40 -0.62 12.75 -5.07
C VAL A 40 -1.94 13.27 -5.62
N ILE A 41 -2.57 12.57 -6.56
CA ILE A 41 -3.88 12.97 -7.09
C ILE A 41 -4.93 12.97 -5.97
N LEU A 42 -4.98 11.89 -5.17
CA LEU A 42 -5.89 11.79 -4.05
C LEU A 42 -5.61 12.84 -2.98
N SER A 43 -4.34 13.12 -2.66
CA SER A 43 -4.00 14.12 -1.64
C SER A 43 -4.44 15.54 -2.04
N VAL A 44 -4.28 15.91 -3.31
CA VAL A 44 -4.76 17.20 -3.84
C VAL A 44 -6.30 17.26 -3.79
N PHE A 45 -6.98 16.17 -4.14
CA PHE A 45 -8.44 16.10 -4.05
C PHE A 45 -8.95 16.27 -2.62
N PHE A 46 -8.35 15.56 -1.66
CA PHE A 46 -8.70 15.69 -0.24
C PHE A 46 -8.45 17.12 0.26
N LEU A 47 -7.31 17.73 -0.07
CA LEU A 47 -7.02 19.12 0.31
C LEU A 47 -8.09 20.10 -0.22
N GLY A 48 -8.54 19.91 -1.46
CA GLY A 48 -9.65 20.70 -2.03
C GLY A 48 -10.96 20.53 -1.26
N ILE A 49 -11.30 19.29 -0.89
CA ILE A 49 -12.49 19.01 -0.08
C ILE A 49 -12.37 19.61 1.32
N ASP A 50 -11.24 19.43 2.00
CA ASP A 50 -11.02 19.90 3.37
C ASP A 50 -11.14 21.43 3.46
N THR A 51 -10.62 22.15 2.46
CA THR A 51 -10.74 23.60 2.38
C THR A 51 -12.18 24.05 2.13
N LEU A 52 -12.90 23.37 1.22
CA LEU A 52 -14.30 23.65 0.93
C LEU A 52 -15.20 23.37 2.13
N PHE A 53 -15.10 22.19 2.73
CA PHE A 53 -15.84 21.81 3.93
C PHE A 53 -15.51 22.74 5.10
N GLY A 54 -14.23 23.08 5.30
CA GLY A 54 -13.82 24.03 6.32
C GLY A 54 -14.46 25.40 6.14
N ALA A 55 -14.53 25.91 4.91
CA ALA A 55 -15.20 27.18 4.60
C ALA A 55 -16.71 27.10 4.87
N ILE A 56 -17.37 26.00 4.47
CA ILE A 56 -18.81 25.78 4.70
C ILE A 56 -19.12 25.69 6.20
N VAL A 57 -18.31 24.96 6.97
CA VAL A 57 -18.48 24.83 8.42
C VAL A 57 -18.29 26.17 9.11
N ARG A 58 -17.26 26.94 8.73
CA ARG A 58 -17.05 28.30 9.26
C ARG A 58 -18.21 29.23 8.95
N TRP A 59 -18.76 29.15 7.74
CA TRP A 59 -19.92 29.94 7.33
C TRP A 59 -21.16 29.57 8.15
N LEU A 60 -21.42 28.27 8.36
CA LEU A 60 -22.52 27.79 9.21
C LEU A 60 -22.38 28.24 10.67
N LEU A 61 -21.17 28.17 11.24
CA LEU A 61 -20.90 28.64 12.60
C LEU A 61 -21.01 30.16 12.76
N THR A 62 -20.98 30.92 11.67
CA THR A 62 -21.20 32.38 11.71
C THR A 62 -22.68 32.74 11.63
N ILE A 63 -23.51 31.83 11.11
CA ILE A 63 -24.97 32.01 10.96
C ILE A 63 -25.74 31.48 12.18
N ALA A 64 -25.21 30.47 12.86
CA ALA A 64 -25.71 29.96 14.14
C ALA A 64 -25.31 30.88 15.30
#